data_AF-A0A1S9M1Y8-F1
#
_entry.id   AF-A0A1S9M1Y8-F1
#
_cell.length_a   1.000
_cell.length_b   1.000
_cell.length_c   1.000
_cell.angle_alpha   90.00
_cell.angle_beta   90.00
_cell.angle_gamma   90.00
#
_symmetry.space_group_name_H-M   'P 1'
#
loop_
_entity.id
_entity.type
_entity.pdbx_description
1 polymer ?
#
loop_
_entity_poly.entity_id
_entity_poly.type
_entity_poly.pdbx_seq_one_letter_code
_entity_poly.pdbx_strand_id
1 'polypeptide(L)' 'MVRGEVLIDGKGIITGAAVPTWKHLIHDQSHNRDVTGKPRMSDWREWRGHVYPLLGAVSV' A
#
# COMPACT_ATOMS: atom_id res chain seq x y z
N MET A 1 15.57 -8.38 0.12
CA MET A 1 15.10 -6.99 0.28
C MET A 1 14.30 -6.61 -0.95
N VAL A 2 13.05 -6.17 -0.80
CA VAL A 2 12.21 -5.69 -1.91
C VAL A 2 12.45 -4.20 -2.08
N ARG A 3 12.73 -3.75 -3.31
CA ARG A 3 12.87 -2.34 -3.68
C ARG A 3 11.75 -1.95 -4.64
N GLY A 4 11.25 -0.73 -4.50
CA GLY A 4 10.16 -0.17 -5.29
C GLY A 4 9.62 1.10 -4.65
N GLU A 5 8.70 1.77 -5.32
CA GLU A 5 8.06 3.01 -4.84
C GLU A 5 6.77 2.74 -4.06
N VAL A 6 6.01 1.72 -4.46
CA VAL A 6 4.75 1.31 -3.81
C VAL A 6 4.74 -0.20 -3.61
N LEU A 7 4.31 -0.66 -2.44
CA LEU A 7 3.99 -2.05 -2.15
C LEU A 7 2.49 -2.18 -1.86
N ILE A 8 1.81 -3.06 -2.59
CA ILE A 8 0.42 -3.45 -2.32
C ILE A 8 0.44 -4.79 -1.60
N ASP A 9 -0.01 -4.85 -0.36
CA ASP A 9 0.02 -6.07 0.46
C ASP A 9 -1.19 -6.16 1.40
N GLY A 10 -1.63 -7.38 1.71
CA GLY A 10 -2.70 -7.63 2.69
C GLY A 10 -2.20 -7.70 4.14
N LYS A 11 -0.89 -7.68 4.37
CA LYS A 11 -0.27 -7.63 5.70
C LYS A 11 -0.21 -6.18 6.19
N GLY A 12 -1.09 -5.80 7.12
CA GLY A 12 -1.26 -4.39 7.51
C GLY A 12 0.00 -3.72 8.10
N ILE A 13 0.76 -4.42 8.94
CA ILE A 13 2.05 -3.94 9.48
C ILE A 13 3.17 -4.86 9.00
N ILE A 14 4.14 -4.27 8.30
CA ILE A 14 5.30 -4.98 7.77
C ILE A 14 6.53 -4.50 8.53
N THR A 15 7.24 -5.45 9.14
CA THR A 15 8.53 -5.28 9.80
C THR A 15 9.56 -6.17 9.13
N GLY A 16 10.85 -5.92 9.36
CA GLY A 16 11.92 -6.74 8.80
C GLY A 16 13.31 -6.20 9.06
N ALA A 17 14.30 -6.75 8.37
CA ALA A 17 15.72 -6.47 8.57
C ALA A 17 16.20 -5.11 8.02
N ALA A 18 15.33 -4.34 7.36
CA ALA A 18 15.68 -3.03 6.78
C ALA A 18 14.48 -2.09 6.82
N VAL A 19 14.76 -0.79 6.84
CA VAL A 19 13.74 0.25 6.68
C VAL A 19 13.19 0.19 5.26
N PRO A 20 11.87 0.07 5.06
CA PRO A 20 11.27 0.04 3.73
C PRO A 20 11.39 1.40 3.04
N THR A 21 11.66 1.38 1.74
CA THR A 21 11.69 2.59 0.90
C THR A 21 10.39 2.82 0.12
N TRP A 22 9.52 1.81 0.08
CA TRP A 22 8.23 1.85 -0.59
C TRP A 22 7.14 2.45 0.31
N LYS A 23 6.15 3.08 -0.31
CA LYS A 23 4.89 3.48 0.32
C LYS A 23 3.96 2.27 0.40
N HIS A 24 3.39 2.02 1.57
CA HIS A 24 2.52 0.87 1.79
C HIS A 24 1.07 1.19 1.44
N LEU A 25 0.50 0.48 0.46
CA LEU A 25 -0.93 0.46 0.17
C LEU A 25 -1.51 -0.87 0.68
N ILE A 26 -2.40 -0.83 1.67
CA ILE A 26 -3.01 -2.04 2.21
C ILE A 26 -4.10 -2.52 1.25
N HIS A 27 -4.06 -3.79 0.85
CA HIS A 27 -5.23 -4.46 0.30
C HIS A 27 -6.16 -4.87 1.44
N ASP A 28 -7.38 -4.35 1.49
CA ASP A 28 -8.32 -4.61 2.59
C ASP A 28 -8.58 -6.11 2.72
N GLN A 29 -8.45 -6.63 3.94
CA GLN A 29 -8.83 -7.98 4.33
C GLN A 29 -9.36 -7.95 5.76
N SER A 30 -10.22 -8.90 6.14
CA SER A 30 -10.89 -8.87 7.45
C SER A 30 -9.92 -8.75 8.63
N HIS A 31 -8.74 -9.38 8.53
CA HIS A 31 -7.73 -9.41 9.58
C HIS A 31 -6.83 -8.16 9.68
N ASN A 32 -6.95 -7.18 8.78
CA ASN A 32 -6.07 -5.99 8.77
C ASN A 32 -6.82 -4.66 8.99
N ARG A 33 -8.12 -4.73 9.34
CA ARG A 33 -9.01 -3.58 9.51
C ARG A 33 -8.75 -2.75 10.75
N ASP A 34 -8.09 -3.33 11.74
CA ASP A 34 -7.57 -2.65 12.93
C ASP A 34 -6.42 -1.68 12.61
N VAL A 35 -5.75 -1.85 11.45
CA VAL A 35 -4.67 -0.98 11.01
C VAL A 35 -5.22 0.30 10.39
N THR A 36 -5.05 1.41 11.11
CA THR A 36 -5.48 2.77 10.72
C THR A 36 -4.31 3.62 10.23
N GLY A 37 -4.61 4.78 9.62
CA GLY A 37 -3.59 5.76 9.19
C GLY A 37 -2.75 5.39 7.95
N LYS A 38 -3.08 4.30 7.25
CA LYS A 38 -2.45 3.89 6.00
C LYS A 38 -3.46 3.92 4.84
N PRO A 39 -3.04 4.25 3.60
CA PRO A 39 -3.92 4.17 2.44
C PRO A 39 -4.33 2.71 2.22
N ARG A 40 -5.57 2.52 1.75
CA ARG A 40 -6.20 1.21 1.61
C ARG A 40 -6.99 1.14 0.32
N MET A 41 -6.93 -0.03 -0.31
CA MET A 41 -7.69 -0.39 -1.51
C MET A 41 -8.49 -1.65 -1.20
N SER A 42 -9.78 -1.67 -1.51
CA SER A 42 -10.64 -2.84 -1.24
C SER A 42 -10.89 -3.71 -2.47
N ASP A 43 -10.75 -3.12 -3.66
CA ASP A 43 -10.98 -3.80 -4.93
C ASP A 43 -9.82 -3.53 -5.89
N TRP A 44 -9.34 -4.59 -6.56
CA TRP A 44 -8.27 -4.46 -7.54
C TRP A 44 -8.61 -3.48 -8.68
N ARG A 45 -9.89 -3.29 -9.04
CA ARG A 45 -10.29 -2.31 -10.07
C ARG A 45 -9.85 -0.87 -9.74
N GLU A 46 -9.62 -0.58 -8.46
CA GLU A 46 -9.25 0.75 -7.94
C GLU A 46 -7.74 1.00 -7.97
N TRP A 47 -6.90 0.00 -8.32
CA TRP A 47 -5.46 0.05 -8.07
C TRP A 47 -4.77 1.28 -8.66
N ARG A 48 -5.15 1.71 -9.86
CA ARG A 48 -4.56 2.90 -10.50
C ARG A 48 -4.82 4.17 -9.70
N GLY A 49 -6.06 4.34 -9.23
CA GLY A 49 -6.49 5.50 -8.46
C GLY A 49 -5.78 5.61 -7.11
N HIS A 50 -5.32 4.49 -6.54
CA HIS A 50 -4.52 4.50 -5.31
C HIS A 50 -3.01 4.59 -5.57
N VAL A 51 -2.50 3.89 -6.59
CA VAL A 51 -1.06 3.82 -6.87
C VAL A 51 -0.54 5.14 -7.46
N TYR A 52 -1.21 5.74 -8.43
CA TYR A 52 -0.69 6.94 -9.09
C TYR A 52 -0.47 8.12 -8.13
N PRO A 53 -1.41 8.46 -7.22
CA PRO A 53 -1.16 9.47 -6.21
C PRO A 53 0.05 9.16 -5.31
N LEU A 54 0.28 7.87 -5.00
CA LEU A 54 1.44 7.44 -4.22
C LEU A 54 2.75 7.56 -5.02
N LEU A 55 2.73 7.45 -6.34
CA LEU A 55 3.89 7.72 -7.19
C LEU A 55 4.17 9.22 -7.36
N GLY A 56 3.28 10.10 -6.88
CA GLY A 56 3.33 11.53 -7.21
C GLY A 56 2.94 11.83 -8.67
N ALA A 57 2.44 10.82 -9.38
CA ALA A 57 1.81 10.99 -10.67
C ALA A 57 0.40 11.55 -10.44
N VAL A 58 0.20 12.82 -10.77
CA VAL A 58 -1.14 13.42 -10.82
C VAL A 58 -1.96 12.61 -11.81
N SER A 59 -3.06 12.02 -11.34
CA SER A 59 -4.02 11.37 -12.23
C SER A 59 -4.67 12.45 -13.09
N VAL A 60 -4.50 12.35 -14.41
CA VAL A 60 -5.25 13.14 -15.41
C VAL A 60 -6.68 12.65 -15.46
#